data_AF-A0A2G8D179-F1
#
_entry.id   AF-A0A2G8D179-F1
#
_cell.length_a   1.000
_cell.length_b   1.000
_cell.length_c   1.000
_cell.angle_alpha   90.00
_cell.angle_beta   90.00
_cell.angle_gamma   90.00
#
_symmetry.space_group_name_H-M   'P 1'
#
loop_
_entity.id
_entity.type
_entity.pdbx_description
1 polymer ?
#
loop_
_entity_poly.entity_id
_entity_poly.type
_entity_poly.pdbx_seq_one_letter_code
_entity_poly.pdbx_strand_id
1 'polypeptide(L)' 'MRSLTAVQRLYEGVWRSGRAGNPVAADRLRALARSGNPVFGAFDGDELLGACFGFCSPPDTANFHS' A
#
# COMPACT_ATOMS: atom_id res chain seq x y z
N MET A 1 11.66 -12.06 -0.57
CA MET A 1 11.34 -11.18 -1.73
C MET A 1 10.13 -10.34 -1.36
N ARG A 2 10.27 -9.01 -1.22
CA ARG A 2 9.18 -8.12 -0.75
C ARG A 2 8.17 -7.88 -1.89
N SER A 3 6.89 -8.18 -1.66
CA SER A 3 5.86 -8.23 -2.72
C SER A 3 4.61 -7.40 -2.37
N LEU A 4 4.09 -6.66 -3.36
CA LEU A 4 2.83 -5.90 -3.27
C LEU A 4 1.62 -6.80 -2.95
N THR A 5 1.70 -8.10 -3.27
CA THR A 5 0.69 -9.09 -2.90
C THR A 5 0.62 -9.29 -1.38
N ALA A 6 1.72 -9.14 -0.65
CA ALA A 6 1.70 -9.22 0.81
C ALA A 6 0.92 -8.05 1.41
N VAL A 7 1.10 -6.84 0.86
CA VAL A 7 0.35 -5.63 1.26
C VAL A 7 -1.15 -5.80 0.99
N GLN A 8 -1.51 -6.34 -0.17
CA GLN A 8 -2.90 -6.64 -0.50
C GLN A 8 -3.54 -7.58 0.53
N ARG A 9 -2.87 -8.69 0.87
CA ARG A 9 -3.37 -9.68 1.84
C ARG A 9 -3.52 -9.09 3.25
N LEU A 10 -2.59 -8.24 3.68
CA LEU A 10 -2.68 -7.52 4.94
C LEU A 10 -3.98 -6.68 5.00
N TYR A 11 -4.25 -5.91 3.94
CA TYR A 11 -5.46 -5.08 3.87
C TYR A 11 -6.76 -5.89 3.79
N GLU A 12 -6.77 -7.04 3.12
CA GLU A 12 -7.91 -7.97 3.14
C GLU A 12 -8.24 -8.43 4.56
N GLY A 13 -7.21 -8.77 5.35
CA GLY A 13 -7.36 -9.17 6.74
C GLY A 13 -7.87 -8.04 7.64
N VAL A 14 -7.28 -6.85 7.50
CA VAL A 14 -7.64 -5.65 8.31
C VAL A 14 -9.09 -5.23 8.06
N TRP A 15 -9.52 -5.13 6.80
CA TRP A 15 -10.87 -4.66 6.46
C TRP A 15 -11.93 -5.77 6.44
N ARG A 16 -11.55 -7.04 6.62
CA ARG A 16 -12.45 -8.22 6.55
C ARG A 16 -13.31 -8.23 5.28
N SER A 17 -12.82 -7.63 4.21
CA SER A 17 -13.60 -7.26 3.04
C SER A 17 -13.72 -8.38 2.00
N GLY A 18 -13.04 -9.51 2.23
CA GLY A 18 -12.93 -10.60 1.26
C GLY A 18 -12.23 -10.16 -0.04
N ARG A 19 -11.96 -11.11 -0.94
CA ARG A 19 -11.19 -10.82 -2.17
C ARG A 19 -11.87 -9.81 -3.11
N ALA A 20 -13.21 -9.72 -3.06
CA ALA A 20 -14.01 -8.85 -3.92
C ALA A 20 -14.25 -7.45 -3.33
N GLY A 21 -14.14 -7.28 -2.00
CA GLY A 21 -14.40 -6.02 -1.32
C GLY A 21 -13.14 -5.24 -0.95
N ASN A 22 -11.95 -5.72 -1.32
CA ASN A 22 -10.70 -5.10 -0.89
C ASN A 22 -10.55 -3.67 -1.48
N PRO A 23 -10.54 -2.63 -0.63
CA PRO A 23 -10.39 -1.25 -1.10
C PRO A 23 -9.00 -0.96 -1.69
N VAL A 24 -8.02 -1.85 -1.52
CA VAL A 24 -6.64 -1.63 -1.95
C VAL A 24 -6.05 -2.91 -2.60
N ALA A 25 -6.41 -3.14 -3.86
CA ALA A 25 -5.85 -4.23 -4.67
C ALA A 25 -4.36 -4.01 -5.03
N ALA A 26 -3.59 -5.09 -5.23
CA ALA A 26 -2.16 -5.01 -5.56
C ALA A 26 -1.87 -4.20 -6.83
N ASP A 27 -2.75 -4.24 -7.83
CA ASP A 27 -2.58 -3.45 -9.05
C ASP A 27 -2.68 -1.94 -8.80
N ARG A 28 -3.50 -1.50 -7.83
CA ARG A 28 -3.53 -0.09 -7.41
C ARG A 28 -2.23 0.29 -6.71
N LEU A 29 -1.76 -0.52 -5.76
CA LEU A 29 -0.48 -0.25 -5.09
C LEU A 29 0.69 -0.20 -6.10
N ARG A 30 0.65 -1.07 -7.13
CA ARG A 30 1.63 -1.07 -8.21
C ARG A 30 1.53 0.20 -9.06
N ALA A 31 0.32 0.68 -9.34
CA ALA A 31 0.11 1.94 -10.04
C ALA A 31 0.64 3.14 -9.24
N LEU A 32 0.32 3.23 -7.95
CA LEU A 32 0.85 4.26 -7.04
C LEU A 32 2.38 4.26 -7.00
N ALA A 33 3.01 3.10 -6.79
CA ALA A 33 4.47 3.01 -6.76
C ALA A 33 5.11 3.45 -8.10
N ARG A 34 4.46 3.14 -9.23
CA ARG A 34 4.93 3.57 -10.56
C ARG A 34 4.72 5.05 -10.83
N SER A 35 3.69 5.67 -10.27
CA SER A 35 3.42 7.10 -10.43
C SER A 35 4.23 7.97 -9.46
N GLY A 36 5.26 7.42 -8.80
CA GLY A 36 6.10 8.13 -7.84
C GLY A 36 5.45 8.36 -6.48
N ASN A 37 4.30 7.72 -6.22
CA ASN A 37 3.60 7.87 -4.95
C ASN A 37 4.18 6.88 -3.92
N PRO A 38 4.34 7.30 -2.65
CA PRO A 38 4.99 6.49 -1.64
C PRO A 38 4.14 5.29 -1.27
N VAL A 39 4.78 4.11 -1.22
CA VAL A 39 4.22 2.87 -0.68
C VAL A 39 5.25 2.29 0.28
N PHE A 40 4.89 2.17 1.55
CA PHE A 40 5.74 1.70 2.63
C PHE A 40 5.18 0.41 3.24
N GLY A 41 6.08 -0.47 3.71
CA GLY A 41 5.73 -1.68 4.45
C GLY A 41 6.64 -1.85 5.66
N ALA A 42 6.05 -2.20 6.81
CA ALA A 42 6.75 -2.53 8.05
C ALA A 42 6.88 -4.06 8.15
N PHE A 43 8.12 -4.55 8.22
CA PHE A 43 8.42 -5.98 8.24
C PHE A 43 9.12 -6.39 9.53
N ASP A 44 8.79 -7.58 10.04
CA ASP A 44 9.59 -8.34 10.99
C ASP A 44 10.05 -9.64 10.31
N GLY A 45 11.34 -9.72 9.98
CA GLY A 45 11.88 -10.75 9.09
C GLY A 45 11.17 -10.76 7.73
N ASP A 46 10.48 -11.87 7.43
CA ASP A 46 9.69 -12.06 6.21
C ASP A 46 8.19 -11.72 6.39
N GLU A 47 7.75 -11.43 7.61
CA GLU A 47 6.36 -11.10 7.92
C GLU A 47 6.10 -9.60 7.72
N LEU A 48 5.04 -9.27 6.97
CA LEU A 48 4.59 -7.89 6.80
C LEU A 48 3.55 -7.56 7.86
N LEU A 49 3.93 -6.73 8.84
CA LEU A 49 3.09 -6.33 9.96
C LEU A 49 2.23 -5.09 9.69
N GLY A 50 2.64 -4.25 8.73
CA GLY A 50 1.97 -2.98 8.46
C GLY A 50 2.28 -2.45 7.07
N ALA A 51 1.38 -1.65 6.50
CA ALA A 51 1.62 -0.94 5.25
C ALA A 51 0.92 0.41 5.23
N CYS A 52 1.54 1.38 4.55
CA CYS A 52 1.00 2.72 4.34
C CYS A 52 1.28 3.16 2.91
N PHE A 53 0.35 3.88 2.29
CA PHE A 53 0.57 4.53 1.00
C PHE A 53 -0.03 5.93 1.03
N GLY A 54 0.49 6.80 0.18
CA GLY A 54 0.08 8.20 0.08
C GLY A 54 -0.17 8.64 -1.35
N PHE A 55 -0.86 9.76 -1.51
CA PHE A 55 -0.94 10.46 -2.78
C PHE A 55 -0.05 11.71 -2.73
N CYS A 56 0.86 11.85 -3.69
CA CYS A 56 1.63 13.07 -3.88
C CYS A 56 0.89 13.98 -4.87
N SER A 57 0.76 15.25 -4.51
CA SER A 57 0.30 16.31 -5.40
C SER A 57 1.43 17.33 -5.60
N PRO A 58 1.48 18.05 -6.74
CA PRO A 58 2.47 19.08 -6.97
C PRO A 58 2.49 20.16 -5.86
N PRO A 59 3.64 20.80 -5.59
CA PRO A 59 4.97 20.55 -6.16
C PRO A 59 5.64 19.32 -5.51
N ASP A 60 6.67 18.75 -6.14
CA ASP A 60 7.35 17.47 -5.85
C ASP A 60 7.82 17.21 -4.39
N THR A 61 7.60 18.15 -3.47
CA THR A 61 7.57 17.89 -2.04
C THR A 61 6.27 17.17 -1.68
N ALA A 62 6.38 15.89 -1.33
CA ALA A 62 5.27 15.06 -0.83
C ALA A 62 4.63 15.69 0.42
N ASN A 63 3.75 16.67 0.21
CA ASN A 63 2.97 17.29 1.27
C ASN A 63 1.77 16.38 1.56
N PHE A 64 1.90 15.59 2.63
CA PHE A 64 0.77 14.91 3.25
C PHE A 64 0.00 15.93 4.10
N HIS A 65 -0.94 16.66 3.49
CA HIS A 65 -1.89 17.45 4.28
C HIS A 65 -3.08 16.57 4.71
N SER A 66 -3.52 16.78 5.96
CA SER A 66 -4.75 16.24 6.55
C SER A 66 -5.98 17.06 6.17
#